data_AF-A0A9E3VFR5-F1
#
_entry.id   AF-A0A9E3VFR5-F1
#
_cell.length_a   1.000
_cell.length_b   1.000
_cell.length_c   1.000
_cell.angle_alpha   90.00
_cell.angle_beta   90.00
_cell.angle_gamma   90.00
#
_symmetry.space_group_name_H-M   'P 1'
#
loop_
_entity.id
_entity.type
_entity.pdbx_description
1 polymer ?
#
loop_
_entity_poly.entity_id
_entity_poly.type
_entity_poly.pdbx_seq_one_letter_code
_entity_poly.pdbx_strand_id
1 'polypeptide(L)'
;MKDTEAELELLIRSRHALVLLETNEPERAEQLLAGIAARLSTFVFAWTRSRGVRRGVQAGDPYVERTDEPARALAAIPDLGAGLYHFRDLDAWLEDHAVVSHLLDACAFVGARRGAIVITGTDLQVPDALRHVAVTVRLPAPGFAEMRALLERLIREHAARMPLKVELTPEERTRLVNNLVGLTLAEAERVVTRLIIEDGALRTADVVRAATAKRQAVEQGGLLEYHPADSGLRDVAGLAGLKGWLARRRAVVADPVRAHEFGLGFPRGVLLLGVPGCGKSLAAKAVAGEWGLPLLKLDPANLFDKYVGDSEKNFKRAMRTAERLAPIVLWIDELEKAFARGSEEDGGVSRRVFGTFLSWLQERTGDVFVTATANEIAALPPEFIRKGRFDEVFFVDLPDVAARAEVLRIHLRKRRQDPAAIDVELLARESEGFSGAELEQAVVAALYGAFATRLPLDTAMLRHELQATRPLSGTMRERIAELRSWAADRTVPAD
;
A
#
# COMPACT_ATOMS: atom_id res chain seq x y z
N MET A 1 -18.24 -6.62 -1.88
CA MET A 1 -19.26 -7.02 -0.89
C MET A 1 -20.23 -8.06 -1.45
N LYS A 2 -20.97 -7.78 -2.55
CA LYS A 2 -21.95 -8.74 -3.10
C LYS A 2 -21.35 -10.11 -3.40
N ASP A 3 -20.14 -10.15 -3.95
CA ASP A 3 -19.50 -11.42 -4.31
C ASP A 3 -19.10 -12.24 -3.07
N THR A 4 -18.42 -11.63 -2.09
CA THR A 4 -18.04 -12.31 -0.84
C THR A 4 -19.25 -12.70 0.02
N GLU A 5 -20.28 -11.85 0.08
CA GLU A 5 -21.51 -12.15 0.81
C GLU A 5 -22.27 -13.31 0.15
N ALA A 6 -22.36 -13.33 -1.18
CA ALA A 6 -22.97 -14.42 -1.93
C ALA A 6 -22.14 -15.71 -1.81
N GLU A 7 -20.81 -15.63 -1.86
CA GLU A 7 -19.90 -16.75 -1.63
C GLU A 7 -20.08 -17.33 -0.22
N LEU A 8 -20.09 -16.49 0.81
CA LEU A 8 -20.26 -16.96 2.19
C LEU A 8 -21.64 -17.58 2.40
N GLU A 9 -22.69 -16.97 1.84
CA GLU A 9 -24.03 -17.54 1.87
C GLU A 9 -24.09 -18.89 1.12
N LEU A 10 -23.41 -19.02 -0.01
CA LEU A 10 -23.31 -20.26 -0.77
C LEU A 10 -22.59 -21.35 0.04
N LEU A 11 -21.48 -21.03 0.70
CA LEU A 11 -20.73 -21.96 1.56
C LEU A 11 -21.60 -22.48 2.71
N ILE A 12 -22.32 -21.58 3.38
CA ILE A 12 -23.25 -21.93 4.45
C ILE A 12 -24.38 -22.82 3.92
N ARG A 13 -24.99 -22.46 2.77
CA ARG A 13 -26.07 -23.24 2.14
C ARG A 13 -25.60 -24.62 1.67
N SER A 14 -24.34 -24.74 1.26
CA SER A 14 -23.69 -26.00 0.85
C SER A 14 -23.13 -26.81 2.03
N ARG A 15 -23.43 -26.41 3.28
CA ARG A 15 -23.07 -27.12 4.52
C ARG A 15 -21.57 -27.19 4.82
N HIS A 16 -20.81 -26.19 4.37
CA HIS A 16 -19.45 -25.99 4.89
C HIS A 16 -19.56 -25.58 6.36
N ALA A 17 -19.10 -26.47 7.25
CA ALA A 17 -19.28 -26.30 8.69
C ALA A 17 -18.34 -25.27 9.30
N LEU A 18 -17.15 -25.07 8.71
CA LEU A 18 -16.12 -24.15 9.20
C LEU A 18 -15.66 -23.21 8.09
N VAL A 19 -15.80 -21.91 8.34
CA VAL A 19 -15.28 -20.86 7.47
C VAL A 19 -14.28 -19.99 8.23
N LEU A 20 -13.06 -19.90 7.70
CA LEU A 20 -12.03 -18.97 8.15
C LEU A 20 -12.15 -17.70 7.33
N LEU A 21 -12.72 -16.64 7.92
CA LEU A 21 -12.96 -15.37 7.26
C LEU A 21 -11.81 -14.40 7.56
N GLU A 22 -10.88 -14.25 6.63
CA GLU A 22 -9.75 -13.34 6.80
C GLU A 22 -10.22 -11.88 6.70
N THR A 23 -10.09 -11.15 7.80
CA THR A 23 -10.45 -9.72 7.88
C THR A 23 -9.79 -9.05 9.08
N ASN A 24 -9.54 -7.74 8.96
CA ASN A 24 -9.19 -6.89 10.09
C ASN A 24 -10.38 -6.04 10.60
N GLU A 25 -11.61 -6.33 10.12
CA GLU A 25 -12.84 -5.64 10.48
C GLU A 25 -13.89 -6.65 11.00
N PRO A 26 -13.68 -7.23 12.19
CA PRO A 26 -14.55 -8.28 12.72
C PRO A 26 -16.01 -7.80 12.90
N GLU A 27 -16.23 -6.52 13.21
CA GLU A 27 -17.58 -5.94 13.30
C GLU A 27 -18.31 -5.93 11.95
N ARG A 28 -17.58 -5.72 10.85
CA ARG A 28 -18.14 -5.74 9.49
C ARG A 28 -18.48 -7.16 9.05
N ALA A 29 -17.62 -8.13 9.40
CA ALA A 29 -17.95 -9.55 9.24
C ALA A 29 -19.20 -9.93 10.03
N GLU A 30 -19.33 -9.46 11.26
CA GLU A 30 -20.49 -9.71 12.12
C GLU A 30 -21.80 -9.16 11.52
N GLN A 31 -21.77 -7.94 10.96
CA GLN A 31 -22.91 -7.36 10.24
C GLN A 31 -23.30 -8.16 8.99
N LEU A 32 -22.31 -8.63 8.23
CA LEU A 32 -22.53 -9.47 7.05
C LEU A 32 -23.17 -10.81 7.43
N LEU A 33 -22.68 -11.45 8.50
CA LEU A 33 -23.26 -12.68 9.04
C LEU A 33 -24.69 -12.48 9.53
N ALA A 34 -25.00 -11.33 10.17
CA ALA A 34 -26.35 -10.99 10.57
C ALA A 34 -27.31 -10.85 9.38
N GLY A 35 -26.85 -10.23 8.29
CA GLY A 35 -27.60 -10.12 7.03
C GLY A 35 -27.88 -11.48 6.37
N ILE A 36 -26.89 -12.38 6.38
CA ILE A 36 -27.06 -13.75 5.89
C ILE A 36 -28.03 -14.52 6.80
N ALA A 37 -27.86 -14.44 8.12
CA ALA A 37 -28.70 -15.15 9.08
C ALA A 37 -30.17 -14.76 8.95
N ALA A 38 -30.45 -13.46 8.79
CA ALA A 38 -31.81 -12.96 8.55
C ALA A 38 -32.43 -13.57 7.29
N ARG A 39 -31.67 -13.66 6.18
CA ARG A 39 -32.14 -14.27 4.92
C ARG A 39 -32.32 -15.78 5.01
N LEU A 40 -31.51 -16.45 5.82
CA LEU A 40 -31.60 -17.89 6.09
C LEU A 40 -32.59 -18.23 7.21
N SER A 41 -33.23 -17.23 7.82
CA SER A 41 -34.12 -17.40 8.99
C SER A 41 -33.45 -18.16 10.15
N THR A 42 -32.19 -17.82 10.44
CA THR A 42 -31.39 -18.41 11.52
C THR A 42 -30.84 -17.33 12.45
N PHE A 43 -30.18 -17.74 13.54
CA PHE A 43 -29.59 -16.82 14.52
C PHE A 43 -28.08 -16.69 14.31
N VAL A 44 -27.54 -15.51 14.65
CA VAL A 44 -26.10 -15.31 14.82
C VAL A 44 -25.78 -15.42 16.31
N PHE A 45 -24.74 -16.17 16.62
CA PHE A 45 -24.12 -16.22 17.93
C PHE A 45 -22.71 -15.65 17.83
N ALA A 46 -22.38 -14.64 18.63
CA ALA A 46 -21.06 -14.03 18.62
C ALA A 46 -20.29 -14.42 19.88
N TRP A 47 -19.00 -14.71 19.73
CA TRP A 47 -18.10 -15.04 20.82
C TRP A 47 -16.88 -14.14 20.83
N THR A 48 -16.52 -13.67 22.04
CA THR A 48 -15.19 -13.14 22.35
C THR A 48 -14.75 -13.70 23.70
N ARG A 49 -13.44 -13.81 23.92
CA ARG A 49 -12.88 -14.20 25.22
C ARG A 49 -13.38 -13.31 26.36
N SER A 50 -13.56 -12.02 26.11
CA SER A 50 -13.99 -11.04 27.11
C SER A 50 -15.48 -11.09 27.45
N ARG A 51 -16.32 -11.69 26.60
CA ARG A 51 -17.79 -11.62 26.74
C ARG A 51 -18.49 -12.97 26.70
N GLY A 52 -17.80 -14.05 26.35
CA GLY A 52 -18.40 -15.36 26.10
C GLY A 52 -19.32 -15.35 24.87
N VAL A 53 -20.13 -16.41 24.73
CA VAL A 53 -21.10 -16.55 23.65
C VAL A 53 -22.33 -15.68 23.93
N ARG A 54 -22.80 -14.95 22.92
CA ARG A 54 -24.02 -14.13 22.96
C ARG A 54 -24.91 -14.44 21.77
N ARG A 55 -26.22 -14.43 21.98
CA ARG A 55 -27.21 -14.61 20.91
C ARG A 55 -27.57 -13.27 20.29
N GLY A 56 -26.74 -12.83 19.35
CA GLY A 56 -26.89 -11.59 18.61
C GLY A 56 -25.64 -10.72 18.68
N VAL A 57 -25.77 -9.50 18.15
CA VAL A 57 -24.67 -8.57 17.86
C VAL A 57 -24.76 -7.30 18.72
N GLN A 58 -25.88 -7.08 19.42
CA GLN A 58 -26.15 -5.85 20.15
C GLN A 58 -25.72 -5.92 21.62
N ALA A 59 -25.39 -4.76 22.18
CA ALA A 59 -25.16 -4.61 23.60
C ALA A 59 -26.47 -4.84 24.37
N GLY A 60 -26.60 -6.00 25.02
CA GLY A 60 -27.81 -6.39 25.76
C GLY A 60 -28.35 -7.77 25.39
N ASP A 61 -27.83 -8.38 24.32
CA ASP A 61 -28.24 -9.72 23.90
C ASP A 61 -27.93 -10.79 24.98
N PRO A 62 -28.79 -11.81 25.15
CA PRO A 62 -28.60 -12.87 26.13
C PRO A 62 -27.22 -13.52 25.99
N TYR A 63 -26.48 -13.59 27.10
CA TYR A 63 -25.15 -14.22 27.16
C TYR A 63 -25.24 -15.60 27.79
N VAL A 64 -24.32 -16.47 27.40
CA VAL A 64 -24.20 -17.83 27.93
C VAL A 64 -23.11 -17.83 28.99
N GLU A 65 -23.47 -18.14 30.23
CA GLU A 65 -22.53 -18.12 31.34
C GLU A 65 -21.35 -19.09 31.14
N ARG A 66 -20.16 -18.72 31.64
CA ARG A 66 -18.95 -19.57 31.70
C ARG A 66 -18.43 -20.06 30.35
N THR A 67 -18.68 -19.29 29.29
CA THR A 67 -18.17 -19.53 27.93
C THR A 67 -17.02 -18.59 27.55
N ASP A 68 -16.31 -18.02 28.51
CA ASP A 68 -15.12 -17.19 28.31
C ASP A 68 -13.89 -17.97 27.80
N GLU A 69 -13.82 -19.27 28.12
CA GLU A 69 -12.84 -20.20 27.58
C GLU A 69 -13.27 -20.76 26.21
N PRO A 70 -12.39 -20.79 25.18
CA PRO A 70 -12.73 -21.25 23.83
C PRO A 70 -13.34 -22.66 23.76
N ALA A 71 -12.73 -23.63 24.45
CA ALA A 71 -13.20 -25.01 24.49
C ALA A 71 -14.63 -25.12 25.06
N ARG A 72 -14.94 -24.36 26.12
CA ARG A 72 -16.28 -24.34 26.71
C ARG A 72 -17.31 -23.69 25.79
N ALA A 73 -16.93 -22.60 25.12
CA ALA A 73 -17.80 -21.94 24.16
C ALA A 73 -18.18 -22.88 22.99
N LEU A 74 -17.20 -23.63 22.47
CA LEU A 74 -17.42 -24.63 21.43
C LEU A 74 -18.28 -25.80 21.93
N ALA A 75 -18.01 -26.29 23.14
CA ALA A 75 -18.79 -27.36 23.76
C ALA A 75 -20.25 -26.98 24.03
N ALA A 76 -20.57 -25.69 24.19
CA ALA A 76 -21.93 -25.21 24.40
C ALA A 76 -22.77 -25.14 23.11
N ILE A 77 -22.17 -25.23 21.92
CA ILE A 77 -22.87 -25.09 20.64
C ILE A 77 -24.09 -26.04 20.50
N PRO A 78 -23.98 -27.33 20.84
CA PRO A 78 -25.12 -28.26 20.75
C PRO A 78 -26.35 -27.80 21.56
N ASP A 79 -26.13 -27.21 22.73
CA ASP A 79 -27.19 -26.73 23.62
C ASP A 79 -27.84 -25.43 23.10
N LEU A 80 -27.08 -24.63 22.35
CA LEU A 80 -27.55 -23.37 21.76
C LEU A 80 -28.36 -23.56 20.48
N GLY A 81 -28.19 -24.69 19.80
CA GLY A 81 -29.00 -25.11 18.65
C GLY A 81 -28.40 -24.78 17.28
N ALA A 82 -29.24 -24.70 16.25
CA ALA A 82 -28.78 -24.36 14.90
C ALA A 82 -28.56 -22.85 14.76
N GLY A 83 -27.44 -22.45 14.16
CA GLY A 83 -27.07 -21.05 14.04
C GLY A 83 -25.80 -20.82 13.23
N LEU A 84 -25.49 -19.54 13.01
CA LEU A 84 -24.18 -19.08 12.57
C LEU A 84 -23.39 -18.65 13.80
N TYR A 85 -22.24 -19.26 14.05
CA TYR A 85 -21.40 -18.99 15.20
C TYR A 85 -20.17 -18.21 14.79
N HIS A 86 -20.11 -16.93 15.14
CA HIS A 86 -18.99 -16.06 14.87
C HIS A 86 -18.03 -16.04 16.07
N PHE A 87 -16.84 -16.60 15.88
CA PHE A 87 -15.77 -16.57 16.86
C PHE A 87 -14.72 -15.54 16.46
N ARG A 88 -14.50 -14.55 17.33
CA ARG A 88 -13.42 -13.57 17.17
C ARG A 88 -12.17 -14.01 17.91
N ASP A 89 -11.03 -13.87 17.24
CA ASP A 89 -9.68 -14.15 17.76
C ASP A 89 -9.43 -15.64 18.10
N LEU A 90 -10.34 -16.56 17.74
CA LEU A 90 -10.19 -18.00 18.03
C LEU A 90 -8.94 -18.62 17.37
N ASP A 91 -8.41 -17.95 16.34
CA ASP A 91 -7.21 -18.34 15.60
C ASP A 91 -5.97 -18.50 16.48
N ALA A 92 -5.85 -17.71 17.54
CA ALA A 92 -4.76 -17.83 18.51
C ALA A 92 -4.74 -19.16 19.28
N TRP A 93 -5.81 -19.96 19.21
CA TRP A 93 -5.96 -21.25 19.91
C TRP A 93 -6.10 -22.44 18.97
N LEU A 94 -5.90 -22.26 17.67
CA LEU A 94 -6.03 -23.35 16.69
C LEU A 94 -4.86 -24.36 16.73
N GLU A 95 -3.83 -24.09 17.54
CA GLU A 95 -2.76 -25.05 17.85
C GLU A 95 -3.07 -25.91 19.08
N ASP A 96 -4.04 -25.53 19.91
CA ASP A 96 -4.43 -26.28 21.10
C ASP A 96 -5.30 -27.48 20.71
N HIS A 97 -4.79 -28.69 20.98
CA HIS A 97 -5.49 -29.94 20.67
C HIS A 97 -6.88 -30.05 21.29
N ALA A 98 -7.09 -29.53 22.50
CA ALA A 98 -8.40 -29.57 23.14
C ALA A 98 -9.40 -28.66 22.41
N VAL A 99 -8.97 -27.46 22.03
CA VAL A 99 -9.80 -26.51 21.27
C VAL A 99 -10.12 -27.06 19.88
N VAL A 100 -9.14 -27.63 19.19
CA VAL A 100 -9.33 -28.25 17.87
C VAL A 100 -10.31 -29.42 17.95
N SER A 101 -10.22 -30.27 18.98
CA SER A 101 -11.16 -31.38 19.17
C SER A 101 -12.59 -30.88 19.35
N HIS A 102 -12.81 -29.92 20.25
CA HIS A 102 -14.15 -29.34 20.45
C HIS A 102 -14.67 -28.60 19.22
N LEU A 103 -13.78 -27.98 18.44
CA LEU A 103 -14.15 -27.33 17.18
C LEU A 103 -14.64 -28.35 16.15
N LEU A 104 -13.97 -29.50 16.02
CA LEU A 104 -14.39 -30.57 15.12
C LEU A 104 -15.76 -31.15 15.51
N ASP A 105 -15.99 -31.38 16.80
CA ASP A 105 -17.29 -31.84 17.31
C ASP A 105 -18.41 -30.82 17.01
N ALA A 106 -18.12 -29.54 17.25
CA ALA A 106 -19.05 -28.47 16.94
C ALA A 106 -19.30 -28.34 15.42
N CYS A 107 -18.28 -28.51 14.58
CA CYS A 107 -18.40 -28.54 13.12
C CYS A 107 -19.33 -29.67 12.66
N ALA A 108 -19.16 -30.88 13.20
CA ALA A 108 -20.03 -32.01 12.90
C ALA A 108 -21.49 -31.72 13.27
N PHE A 109 -21.72 -31.06 14.42
CA PHE A 109 -23.05 -30.66 14.86
C PHE A 109 -23.72 -29.63 13.93
N VAL A 110 -23.02 -28.54 13.57
CA VAL A 110 -23.58 -27.47 12.73
C VAL A 110 -23.71 -27.87 11.27
N GLY A 111 -22.77 -28.67 10.74
CA GLY A 111 -22.79 -29.16 9.36
C GLY A 111 -24.00 -30.05 9.08
N ALA A 112 -24.48 -30.78 10.09
CA ALA A 112 -25.73 -31.54 10.01
C ALA A 112 -26.99 -30.65 10.01
N ARG A 113 -26.90 -29.38 10.43
CA ARG A 113 -28.04 -28.50 10.76
C ARG A 113 -27.93 -27.10 10.15
N ARG A 114 -27.75 -26.97 8.82
CA ARG A 114 -27.75 -25.70 8.05
C ARG A 114 -27.13 -24.51 8.82
N GLY A 115 -26.01 -24.76 9.50
CA GLY A 115 -25.30 -23.80 10.33
C GLY A 115 -23.81 -23.84 10.00
N ALA A 116 -23.08 -22.85 10.49
CA ALA A 116 -21.65 -22.76 10.25
C ALA A 116 -20.96 -22.06 11.42
N ILE A 117 -19.71 -22.43 11.65
CA ILE A 117 -18.78 -21.73 12.53
C ILE A 117 -17.92 -20.84 11.63
N VAL A 118 -17.86 -19.56 11.95
CA VAL A 118 -17.10 -18.55 11.23
C VAL A 118 -16.06 -17.97 12.17
N ILE A 119 -14.79 -18.15 11.85
CA ILE A 119 -13.67 -17.62 12.63
C ILE A 119 -13.10 -16.42 11.88
N THR A 120 -13.04 -15.26 12.52
CA THR A 120 -12.41 -14.06 11.95
C THR A 120 -11.06 -13.79 12.59
N GLY A 121 -10.07 -13.46 11.76
CA GLY A 121 -8.75 -13.03 12.20
C GLY A 121 -7.90 -12.55 11.02
N THR A 122 -6.66 -12.16 11.31
CA THR A 122 -5.69 -11.67 10.33
C THR A 122 -4.58 -12.69 10.11
N ASP A 123 -4.27 -13.06 8.85
CA ASP A 123 -3.27 -14.10 8.53
C ASP A 123 -3.64 -15.49 9.09
N LEU A 124 -4.89 -15.89 8.89
CA LEU A 124 -5.43 -17.17 9.38
C LEU A 124 -4.70 -18.35 8.71
N GLN A 125 -3.94 -19.09 9.51
CA GLN A 125 -3.34 -20.36 9.09
C GLN A 125 -4.27 -21.53 9.44
N VAL A 126 -4.52 -22.42 8.48
CA VAL A 126 -5.37 -23.59 8.71
C VAL A 126 -4.52 -24.75 9.25
N PRO A 127 -4.75 -25.22 10.48
CA PRO A 127 -4.06 -26.42 10.99
C PRO A 127 -4.39 -27.64 10.14
N ASP A 128 -3.44 -28.58 10.03
CA ASP A 128 -3.59 -29.82 9.26
C ASP A 128 -4.86 -30.60 9.65
N ALA A 129 -5.17 -30.63 10.95
CA ALA A 129 -6.36 -31.28 11.48
C ALA A 129 -7.68 -30.68 10.95
N LEU A 130 -7.70 -29.41 10.57
CA LEU A 130 -8.91 -28.69 10.14
C LEU A 130 -9.02 -28.57 8.61
N ARG A 131 -7.97 -28.91 7.84
CA ARG A 131 -7.93 -28.73 6.37
C ARG A 131 -9.09 -29.38 5.61
N HIS A 132 -9.63 -30.48 6.12
CA HIS A 132 -10.71 -31.23 5.46
C HIS A 132 -12.12 -30.67 5.73
N VAL A 133 -12.26 -29.78 6.73
CA VAL A 133 -13.54 -29.15 7.09
C VAL A 133 -13.55 -27.64 6.91
N ALA A 134 -12.38 -27.00 6.89
CA ALA A 134 -12.24 -25.55 6.81
C ALA A 134 -12.21 -25.06 5.36
N VAL A 135 -12.93 -23.97 5.10
CA VAL A 135 -12.78 -23.16 3.88
C VAL A 135 -12.33 -21.77 4.27
N THR A 136 -11.32 -21.24 3.58
CA THR A 136 -10.85 -19.88 3.80
C THR A 136 -11.50 -18.94 2.80
N VAL A 137 -12.06 -17.84 3.30
CA VAL A 137 -12.65 -16.76 2.51
C VAL A 137 -12.02 -15.45 2.95
N ARG A 138 -11.73 -14.55 2.02
CA ARG A 138 -11.19 -13.22 2.33
C ARG A 138 -12.29 -12.17 2.23
N LEU A 139 -12.45 -11.36 3.28
CA LEU A 139 -13.31 -10.18 3.22
C LEU A 139 -12.51 -8.99 2.68
N PRO A 140 -12.79 -8.50 1.44
CA PRO A 140 -12.06 -7.37 0.89
C PRO A 140 -12.38 -6.10 1.66
N ALA A 141 -11.50 -5.10 1.60
CA ALA A 141 -11.73 -3.79 2.20
C ALA A 141 -13.03 -3.13 1.71
N PRO A 142 -13.62 -2.22 2.49
CA PRO A 142 -14.85 -1.52 2.12
C PRO A 142 -14.67 -0.71 0.84
N GLY A 143 -15.48 -1.04 -0.16
CA GLY A 143 -15.43 -0.37 -1.46
C GLY A 143 -16.15 0.99 -1.47
N PHE A 144 -16.11 1.65 -2.62
CA PHE A 144 -16.78 2.95 -2.82
C PHE A 144 -18.27 2.94 -2.42
N ALA A 145 -19.01 1.89 -2.80
CA ALA A 145 -20.43 1.79 -2.50
C ALA A 145 -20.72 1.71 -0.98
N GLU A 146 -19.88 0.97 -0.24
CA GLU A 146 -20.00 0.85 1.22
C GLU A 146 -19.63 2.16 1.91
N MET A 147 -18.55 2.81 1.48
CA MET A 147 -18.15 4.12 2.01
C MET A 147 -19.18 5.21 1.73
N ARG A 148 -19.79 5.18 0.54
CA ARG A 148 -20.92 6.05 0.23
C ARG A 148 -22.11 5.77 1.14
N ALA A 149 -22.49 4.50 1.32
CA ALA A 149 -23.59 4.13 2.20
C ALA A 149 -23.35 4.57 3.66
N LEU A 150 -22.11 4.42 4.14
CA LEU A 150 -21.68 4.91 5.46
C LEU A 150 -21.84 6.43 5.57
N LEU A 151 -21.33 7.20 4.60
CA LEU A 151 -21.46 8.66 4.58
C LEU A 151 -22.93 9.08 4.61
N GLU A 152 -23.77 8.51 3.75
CA GLU A 152 -25.21 8.85 3.71
C GLU A 152 -25.91 8.47 5.02
N ARG A 153 -25.54 7.34 5.63
CA ARG A 153 -26.08 6.92 6.93
C ARG A 153 -25.75 7.93 8.03
N LEU A 154 -24.49 8.31 8.15
CA LEU A 154 -24.04 9.27 9.16
C LEU A 154 -24.67 10.65 8.96
N ILE A 155 -24.79 11.12 7.72
CA ILE A 155 -25.51 12.37 7.42
C ILE A 155 -26.95 12.29 7.93
N ARG A 156 -27.68 11.20 7.64
CA ARG A 156 -29.07 11.05 8.11
C ARG A 156 -29.17 10.96 9.64
N GLU A 157 -28.32 10.16 10.28
CA GLU A 157 -28.33 9.95 11.74
C GLU A 157 -28.04 11.26 12.49
N HIS A 158 -27.09 12.07 12.00
CA HIS A 158 -26.75 13.35 12.62
C HIS A 158 -27.76 14.44 12.27
N ALA A 159 -28.26 14.53 11.03
CA ALA A 159 -29.31 15.49 10.67
C ALA A 159 -30.60 15.31 11.49
N ALA A 160 -30.89 14.09 11.96
CA ALA A 160 -32.02 13.81 12.84
C ALA A 160 -31.82 14.33 14.28
N ARG A 161 -30.58 14.60 14.69
CA ARG A 161 -30.21 14.98 16.07
C ARG A 161 -29.70 16.42 16.21
N MET A 162 -29.20 17.01 15.13
CA MET A 162 -28.62 18.36 15.11
C MET A 162 -28.86 19.04 13.75
N PRO A 163 -28.89 20.38 13.68
CA PRO A 163 -28.91 21.08 12.41
C PRO A 163 -27.62 20.80 11.63
N LEU A 164 -27.74 20.08 10.51
CA LEU A 164 -26.63 19.74 9.62
C LEU A 164 -26.83 20.39 8.25
N LYS A 165 -25.87 21.20 7.81
CA LYS A 165 -25.85 21.79 6.45
C LYS A 165 -24.91 21.00 5.55
N VAL A 166 -25.42 20.45 4.45
CA VAL A 166 -24.58 19.77 3.45
C VAL A 166 -24.49 20.63 2.21
N GLU A 167 -23.33 21.27 2.02
CA GLU A 167 -23.06 22.24 0.95
C GLU A 167 -22.14 21.65 -0.15
N LEU A 168 -21.94 20.33 -0.14
CA LEU A 168 -21.12 19.61 -1.12
C LEU A 168 -21.85 19.41 -2.45
N THR A 169 -21.16 19.66 -3.56
CA THR A 169 -21.64 19.22 -4.89
C THR A 169 -21.59 17.68 -5.03
N PRO A 170 -22.28 17.08 -6.01
CA PRO A 170 -22.18 15.64 -6.28
C PRO A 170 -20.74 15.17 -6.54
N GLU A 171 -19.93 15.97 -7.22
CA GLU A 171 -18.52 15.70 -7.50
C GLU A 171 -17.69 15.76 -6.22
N GLU A 172 -17.89 16.78 -5.39
CA GLU A 172 -17.19 16.92 -4.10
C GLU A 172 -17.56 15.80 -3.13
N ARG A 173 -18.84 15.41 -3.08
CA ARG A 173 -19.29 14.24 -2.32
C ARG A 173 -18.61 12.96 -2.80
N THR A 174 -18.47 12.80 -4.12
CA THR A 174 -17.75 11.66 -4.71
C THR A 174 -16.27 11.67 -4.32
N ARG A 175 -15.62 12.84 -4.37
CA ARG A 175 -14.22 13.02 -3.91
C ARG A 175 -14.06 12.72 -2.42
N LEU A 176 -15.01 13.15 -1.59
CA LEU A 176 -15.01 12.84 -0.16
C LEU A 176 -15.04 11.32 0.06
N VAL A 177 -15.94 10.60 -0.62
CA VAL A 177 -16.01 9.13 -0.54
C VAL A 177 -14.72 8.48 -1.03
N ASN A 178 -14.14 8.94 -2.14
CA ASN A 178 -12.85 8.44 -2.64
C ASN A 178 -11.71 8.64 -1.64
N ASN A 179 -11.73 9.73 -0.86
CA ASN A 179 -10.79 9.97 0.23
C ASN A 179 -11.01 9.06 1.45
N LEU A 180 -12.16 8.40 1.57
CA LEU A 180 -12.44 7.40 2.61
C LEU A 180 -12.12 5.98 2.14
N VAL A 181 -12.19 5.70 0.83
CA VAL A 181 -11.83 4.38 0.27
C VAL A 181 -10.39 4.02 0.65
N GLY A 182 -10.22 2.79 1.15
CA GLY A 182 -8.96 2.27 1.68
C GLY A 182 -8.74 2.49 3.19
N LEU A 183 -9.67 3.17 3.86
CA LEU A 183 -9.83 3.10 5.32
C LEU A 183 -10.73 1.93 5.71
N THR A 184 -10.67 1.50 6.96
CA THR A 184 -11.72 0.65 7.57
C THR A 184 -13.00 1.46 7.77
N LEU A 185 -14.16 0.81 7.88
CA LEU A 185 -15.43 1.49 8.20
C LEU A 185 -15.34 2.25 9.52
N ALA A 186 -14.67 1.70 10.53
CA ALA A 186 -14.49 2.35 11.82
C ALA A 186 -13.59 3.60 11.74
N GLU A 187 -12.55 3.58 10.92
CA GLU A 187 -11.74 4.78 10.63
C GLU A 187 -12.56 5.81 9.86
N ALA A 188 -13.23 5.42 8.79
CA ALA A 188 -14.06 6.31 7.98
C ALA A 188 -15.18 6.94 8.81
N GLU A 189 -15.84 6.18 9.69
CA GLU A 189 -16.86 6.68 10.60
C GLU A 189 -16.31 7.74 11.55
N ARG A 190 -15.15 7.49 12.17
CA ARG A 190 -14.48 8.49 13.03
C ARG A 190 -14.11 9.76 12.28
N VAL A 191 -13.68 9.64 11.02
CA VAL A 191 -13.35 10.78 10.17
C VAL A 191 -14.62 11.58 9.85
N VAL A 192 -15.64 10.95 9.27
CA VAL A 192 -16.88 11.62 8.85
C VAL A 192 -17.60 12.25 10.04
N THR A 193 -17.73 11.51 11.15
CA THR A 193 -18.37 12.02 12.37
C THR A 193 -17.64 13.25 12.91
N ARG A 194 -16.31 13.27 12.89
CA ARG A 194 -15.53 14.46 13.29
C ARG A 194 -15.79 15.65 12.37
N LEU A 195 -15.81 15.42 11.05
CA LEU A 195 -16.10 16.48 10.08
C LEU A 195 -17.48 17.10 10.34
N ILE A 196 -18.51 16.27 10.59
CA ILE A 196 -19.88 16.72 10.86
C ILE A 196 -19.98 17.48 12.20
N ILE A 197 -19.36 16.99 13.27
CA ILE A 197 -19.54 17.54 14.62
C ILE A 197 -18.82 18.88 14.82
N GLU A 198 -17.72 19.12 14.10
CA GLU A 198 -16.86 20.28 14.37
C GLU A 198 -17.57 21.62 14.14
N ASP A 199 -18.41 21.72 13.11
CA ASP A 199 -19.14 22.95 12.80
C ASP A 199 -20.59 22.72 12.30
N GLY A 200 -21.06 21.47 12.32
CA GLY A 200 -22.41 21.12 11.87
C GLY A 200 -22.61 21.27 10.35
N ALA A 201 -21.53 21.27 9.56
CA ALA A 201 -21.61 21.39 8.13
C ALA A 201 -20.65 20.43 7.39
N LEU A 202 -20.99 20.12 6.14
CA LEU A 202 -20.09 19.45 5.21
C LEU A 202 -19.88 20.37 4.00
N ARG A 203 -18.65 20.85 3.82
CA ARG A 203 -18.23 21.78 2.76
C ARG A 203 -17.02 21.26 2.00
N THR A 204 -16.63 21.96 0.93
CA THR A 204 -15.44 21.63 0.12
C THR A 204 -14.16 21.45 0.96
N ALA A 205 -14.00 22.22 2.04
CA ALA A 205 -12.86 22.09 2.95
C ALA A 205 -12.75 20.69 3.59
N ASP A 206 -13.88 20.01 3.82
CA ASP A 206 -13.92 18.68 4.43
C ASP A 206 -13.40 17.59 3.51
N VAL A 207 -13.44 17.81 2.19
CA VAL A 207 -12.79 16.92 1.22
C VAL A 207 -11.28 16.89 1.47
N VAL A 208 -10.68 18.06 1.70
CA VAL A 208 -9.24 18.19 2.00
C VAL A 208 -8.93 17.60 3.38
N ARG A 209 -9.77 17.86 4.38
CA ARG A 209 -9.60 17.31 5.74
C ARG A 209 -9.70 15.78 5.76
N ALA A 210 -10.59 15.19 4.97
CA ALA A 210 -10.67 13.74 4.80
C ALA A 210 -9.41 13.16 4.15
N ALA A 211 -8.85 13.82 3.12
CA ALA A 211 -7.58 13.40 2.52
C ALA A 211 -6.43 13.43 3.54
N THR A 212 -6.36 14.47 4.38
CA THR A 212 -5.39 14.58 5.48
C THR A 212 -5.59 13.48 6.51
N ALA A 213 -6.83 13.16 6.89
CA ALA A 213 -7.11 12.08 7.83
C ALA A 213 -6.72 10.70 7.27
N LYS A 214 -6.97 10.47 5.97
CA LYS A 214 -6.50 9.25 5.28
C LYS A 214 -4.98 9.14 5.33
N ARG A 215 -4.27 10.22 5.02
CA ARG A 215 -2.81 10.27 5.12
C ARG A 215 -2.33 9.89 6.53
N GLN A 216 -2.90 10.50 7.56
CA GLN A 216 -2.55 10.22 8.96
C GLN A 216 -2.80 8.75 9.34
N ALA A 217 -3.94 8.18 8.93
CA ALA A 217 -4.27 6.78 9.22
C ALA A 217 -3.28 5.81 8.58
N VAL A 218 -2.82 6.10 7.35
CA VAL A 218 -1.82 5.29 6.66
C VAL A 218 -0.44 5.42 7.31
N GLU A 219 -0.04 6.65 7.67
CA GLU A 219 1.27 6.96 8.26
C GLU A 219 1.39 6.52 9.73
N GLN A 220 0.28 6.27 10.43
CA GLN A 220 0.27 5.92 11.86
C GLN A 220 1.08 4.67 12.20
N GLY A 221 1.23 3.75 11.24
CA GLY A 221 2.04 2.54 11.40
C GLY A 221 3.55 2.76 11.29
N GLY A 222 4.02 3.95 10.87
CA GLY A 222 5.43 4.30 10.70
C GLY A 222 6.15 3.60 9.54
N LEU A 223 5.45 2.72 8.80
CA LEU A 223 6.04 1.91 7.73
C LEU A 223 5.85 2.51 6.33
N LEU A 224 4.84 3.37 6.15
CA LEU A 224 4.45 3.90 4.84
C LEU A 224 4.25 5.42 4.92
N GLU A 225 4.76 6.15 3.93
CA GLU A 225 4.44 7.56 3.70
C GLU A 225 3.42 7.67 2.56
N TYR A 226 2.35 8.46 2.73
CA TYR A 226 1.29 8.59 1.72
C TYR A 226 1.36 9.94 1.00
N HIS A 227 1.45 9.89 -0.32
CA HIS A 227 1.43 11.05 -1.21
C HIS A 227 0.20 10.98 -2.13
N PRO A 228 -0.69 11.99 -2.14
CA PRO A 228 -1.85 12.03 -3.02
C PRO A 228 -1.46 12.24 -4.49
N ALA A 229 -2.34 11.82 -5.41
CA ALA A 229 -2.13 11.86 -6.85
C ALA A 229 -1.85 13.27 -7.43
N ASP A 230 -2.37 14.34 -6.81
CA ASP A 230 -2.26 15.71 -7.31
C ASP A 230 -0.93 16.42 -7.00
N SER A 231 0.07 15.71 -6.50
CA SER A 231 1.32 16.30 -5.98
C SER A 231 2.35 16.69 -7.06
N GLY A 232 1.98 17.39 -8.14
CA GLY A 232 2.95 18.11 -9.00
C GLY A 232 4.12 17.28 -9.59
N LEU A 233 3.95 15.96 -9.69
CA LEU A 233 5.01 14.99 -9.99
C LEU A 233 5.51 14.99 -11.46
N ARG A 234 5.34 16.11 -12.18
CA ARG A 234 5.65 16.24 -13.61
C ARG A 234 7.08 16.70 -13.91
N ASP A 235 7.82 17.17 -12.90
CA ASP A 235 9.12 17.81 -13.08
C ASP A 235 10.30 16.82 -13.12
N VAL A 236 10.24 15.80 -13.98
CA VAL A 236 11.38 14.89 -14.20
C VAL A 236 11.91 15.04 -15.62
N ALA A 237 13.14 15.54 -15.73
CA ALA A 237 13.88 15.63 -16.99
C ALA A 237 14.36 14.25 -17.47
N GLY A 238 14.46 14.07 -18.79
CA GLY A 238 14.88 12.81 -19.40
C GLY A 238 13.86 11.67 -19.25
N LEU A 239 14.36 10.44 -19.28
CA LEU A 239 13.68 9.17 -19.12
C LEU A 239 12.64 8.86 -20.21
N ALA A 240 12.96 9.17 -21.48
CA ALA A 240 11.98 9.02 -22.56
C ALA A 240 11.58 7.56 -22.79
N GLY A 241 12.53 6.62 -22.69
CA GLY A 241 12.28 5.18 -22.70
C GLY A 241 11.27 4.74 -21.62
N LEU A 242 11.48 5.13 -20.36
CA LEU A 242 10.57 4.83 -19.26
C LEU A 242 9.20 5.49 -19.47
N LYS A 243 9.14 6.78 -19.82
CA LYS A 243 7.89 7.50 -20.07
C LYS A 243 7.08 6.88 -21.19
N GLY A 244 7.72 6.52 -22.31
CA GLY A 244 7.07 5.83 -23.42
C GLY A 244 6.52 4.46 -23.02
N TRP A 245 7.23 3.73 -22.15
CA TRP A 245 6.77 2.46 -21.60
C TRP A 245 5.57 2.61 -20.66
N LEU A 246 5.57 3.64 -19.81
CA LEU A 246 4.47 3.97 -18.89
C LEU A 246 3.22 4.45 -19.64
N ALA A 247 3.40 5.27 -20.68
CA ALA A 247 2.30 5.80 -21.50
C ALA A 247 1.50 4.69 -22.16
N ARG A 248 2.17 3.63 -22.67
CA ARG A 248 1.48 2.46 -23.25
C ARG A 248 0.62 1.71 -22.23
N ARG A 249 1.05 1.65 -20.97
CA ARG A 249 0.34 0.93 -19.89
C ARG A 249 -0.74 1.76 -19.21
N ARG A 250 -0.73 3.07 -19.39
CA ARG A 250 -1.78 3.96 -18.90
C ARG A 250 -3.19 3.54 -19.35
N ALA A 251 -3.33 2.97 -20.54
CA ALA A 251 -4.60 2.45 -21.04
C ALA A 251 -5.19 1.33 -20.16
N VAL A 252 -4.33 0.46 -19.59
CA VAL A 252 -4.74 -0.62 -18.68
C VAL A 252 -5.22 -0.05 -17.35
N VAL A 253 -4.54 0.98 -16.86
CA VAL A 253 -4.91 1.67 -15.60
C VAL A 253 -6.22 2.46 -15.77
N ALA A 254 -6.44 3.05 -16.94
CA ALA A 254 -7.62 3.87 -17.22
C ALA A 254 -8.90 3.06 -17.50
N ASP A 255 -8.77 1.85 -18.06
CA ASP A 255 -9.89 0.98 -18.39
C ASP A 255 -9.58 -0.49 -18.00
N PRO A 256 -9.61 -0.81 -16.69
CA PRO A 256 -9.23 -2.13 -16.20
C PRO A 256 -10.19 -3.26 -16.63
N VAL A 257 -11.47 -2.94 -16.87
CA VAL A 257 -12.48 -3.92 -17.32
C VAL A 257 -12.15 -4.38 -18.73
N ARG A 258 -11.97 -3.43 -19.66
CA ARG A 258 -11.57 -3.76 -21.03
C ARG A 258 -10.22 -4.44 -21.08
N ALA A 259 -9.27 -4.03 -20.24
CA ALA A 259 -7.97 -4.67 -20.17
C ALA A 259 -8.10 -6.15 -19.76
N HIS A 260 -8.92 -6.44 -18.75
CA HIS A 260 -9.20 -7.80 -18.30
C HIS A 260 -9.85 -8.65 -19.39
N GLU A 261 -10.85 -8.11 -20.10
CA GLU A 261 -11.49 -8.78 -21.25
C GLU A 261 -10.52 -9.07 -22.40
N PHE A 262 -9.49 -8.22 -22.57
CA PHE A 262 -8.41 -8.42 -23.53
C PHE A 262 -7.34 -9.42 -23.04
N GLY A 263 -7.47 -9.96 -21.81
CA GLY A 263 -6.51 -10.88 -21.22
C GLY A 263 -5.31 -10.20 -20.56
N LEU A 264 -5.38 -8.90 -20.29
CA LEU A 264 -4.33 -8.15 -19.58
C LEU A 264 -4.68 -8.01 -18.10
N GLY A 265 -3.70 -8.28 -17.25
CA GLY A 265 -3.74 -7.92 -15.85
C GLY A 265 -3.20 -6.51 -15.60
N PHE A 266 -3.44 -6.00 -14.40
CA PHE A 266 -2.82 -4.76 -13.96
C PHE A 266 -1.27 -4.86 -13.99
N PRO A 267 -0.54 -3.81 -14.43
CA PRO A 267 0.92 -3.87 -14.53
C PRO A 267 1.57 -4.15 -13.16
N ARG A 268 2.61 -4.99 -13.13
CA ARG A 268 3.23 -5.41 -11.86
C ARG A 268 4.21 -4.39 -11.31
N GLY A 269 5.03 -3.77 -12.14
CA GLY A 269 6.06 -2.89 -11.62
C GLY A 269 7.29 -2.75 -12.47
N VAL A 270 8.16 -1.84 -12.04
CA VAL A 270 9.49 -1.61 -12.62
C VAL A 270 10.56 -1.57 -11.54
N LEU A 271 11.74 -2.10 -11.88
CA LEU A 271 12.95 -1.93 -11.08
C LEU A 271 13.85 -0.91 -11.80
N LEU A 272 14.20 0.16 -11.11
CA LEU A 272 15.10 1.21 -11.59
C LEU A 272 16.49 0.98 -11.01
N LEU A 273 17.40 0.49 -11.83
CA LEU A 273 18.82 0.31 -11.51
C LEU A 273 19.61 1.47 -12.09
N GLY A 274 20.73 1.85 -11.49
CA GLY A 274 21.54 2.88 -12.13
C GLY A 274 22.46 3.66 -11.23
N VAL A 275 23.17 4.61 -11.83
CA VAL A 275 24.17 5.43 -11.16
C VAL A 275 23.52 6.26 -10.05
N PRO A 276 24.12 6.34 -8.84
CA PRO A 276 23.64 7.22 -7.76
C PRO A 276 23.47 8.66 -8.23
N GLY A 277 22.47 9.37 -7.68
CA GLY A 277 22.24 10.78 -8.01
C GLY A 277 21.65 11.07 -9.40
N CYS A 278 21.30 10.05 -10.20
CA CYS A 278 20.74 10.21 -11.55
C CYS A 278 19.20 10.20 -11.60
N GLY A 279 18.54 10.48 -10.46
CA GLY A 279 17.08 10.72 -10.45
C GLY A 279 16.19 9.48 -10.37
N LYS A 280 16.68 8.30 -9.99
CA LYS A 280 15.86 7.08 -9.81
C LYS A 280 14.66 7.28 -8.86
N SER A 281 14.90 7.89 -7.70
CA SER A 281 13.85 8.22 -6.72
C SER A 281 12.84 9.25 -7.26
N LEU A 282 13.28 10.18 -8.11
CA LEU A 282 12.39 11.13 -8.81
C LEU A 282 11.58 10.43 -9.91
N ALA A 283 12.19 9.52 -10.66
CA ALA A 283 11.54 8.71 -11.67
C ALA A 283 10.42 7.85 -11.07
N ALA A 284 10.67 7.23 -9.91
CA ALA A 284 9.68 6.44 -9.18
C ALA A 284 8.44 7.28 -8.80
N LYS A 285 8.70 8.48 -8.33
CA LYS A 285 7.71 9.53 -8.05
C LYS A 285 6.91 9.92 -9.30
N ALA A 286 7.57 10.11 -10.44
CA ALA A 286 6.90 10.48 -11.69
C ALA A 286 5.92 9.42 -12.22
N VAL A 287 6.14 8.13 -11.94
CA VAL A 287 5.20 7.05 -12.31
C VAL A 287 3.80 7.35 -11.78
N ALA A 288 3.69 7.72 -10.50
CA ALA A 288 2.41 8.01 -9.86
C ALA A 288 1.74 9.23 -10.49
N GLY A 289 2.53 10.27 -10.81
CA GLY A 289 2.06 11.46 -11.50
C GLY A 289 1.56 11.19 -12.93
N GLU A 290 2.22 10.32 -13.69
CA GLU A 290 1.85 9.98 -15.07
C GLU A 290 0.50 9.26 -15.14
N TRP A 291 0.19 8.45 -14.13
CA TRP A 291 -1.06 7.70 -14.06
C TRP A 291 -2.14 8.36 -13.20
N GLY A 292 -1.82 9.45 -12.51
CA GLY A 292 -2.76 10.10 -11.59
C GLY A 292 -3.15 9.20 -10.42
N LEU A 293 -2.25 8.32 -9.98
CA LEU A 293 -2.46 7.42 -8.85
C LEU A 293 -1.77 7.96 -7.59
N PRO A 294 -2.29 7.66 -6.39
CA PRO A 294 -1.56 7.92 -5.16
C PRO A 294 -0.24 7.14 -5.10
N LEU A 295 0.74 7.72 -4.41
CA LEU A 295 2.05 7.13 -4.18
C LEU A 295 2.19 6.76 -2.69
N LEU A 296 2.50 5.50 -2.43
CA LEU A 296 2.94 5.00 -1.13
C LEU A 296 4.44 4.81 -1.18
N LYS A 297 5.18 5.43 -0.26
CA LYS A 297 6.62 5.17 -0.11
C LYS A 297 6.84 4.23 1.08
N LEU A 298 7.53 3.13 0.82
CA LEU A 298 8.06 2.24 1.84
C LEU A 298 9.56 2.50 1.96
N ASP A 299 10.02 2.87 3.15
CA ASP A 299 11.45 2.88 3.46
C ASP A 299 11.83 1.50 4.02
N PRO A 300 12.64 0.70 3.31
CA PRO A 300 13.07 -0.60 3.80
C PRO A 300 13.81 -0.52 5.14
N ALA A 301 14.46 0.60 5.46
CA ALA A 301 15.14 0.79 6.74
C ALA A 301 14.17 0.68 7.93
N ASN A 302 12.94 1.16 7.78
CA ASN A 302 11.93 1.16 8.84
C ASN A 302 11.41 -0.26 9.18
N LEU A 303 11.68 -1.26 8.32
CA LEU A 303 11.28 -2.64 8.55
C LEU A 303 12.22 -3.39 9.51
N PHE A 304 13.48 -2.94 9.61
CA PHE A 304 14.56 -3.63 10.34
C PHE A 304 15.08 -2.84 11.53
N ASP A 305 14.44 -1.72 11.90
CA ASP A 305 14.91 -0.91 13.01
C ASP A 305 14.71 -1.61 14.37
N LYS A 306 15.63 -1.35 15.32
CA LYS A 306 16.03 -2.19 16.48
C LYS A 306 14.97 -2.57 17.53
N TYR A 307 13.71 -2.23 17.33
CA TYR A 307 12.62 -2.64 18.20
C TYR A 307 11.57 -3.37 17.37
N VAL A 308 11.18 -4.55 17.84
CA VAL A 308 10.12 -5.44 17.33
C VAL A 308 10.67 -6.61 16.50
N GLY A 309 10.77 -7.78 17.13
CA GLY A 309 11.08 -9.08 16.52
C GLY A 309 9.97 -9.61 15.58
N ASP A 310 9.43 -8.74 14.73
CA ASP A 310 8.28 -9.01 13.88
C ASP A 310 8.37 -8.30 12.51
N SER A 311 9.60 -8.13 11.97
CA SER A 311 9.85 -7.49 10.67
C SER A 311 9.02 -8.08 9.53
N GLU A 312 8.78 -9.39 9.54
CA GLU A 312 7.92 -10.07 8.56
C GLU A 312 6.45 -9.68 8.71
N LYS A 313 5.91 -9.63 9.93
CA LYS A 313 4.53 -9.17 10.15
C LYS A 313 4.37 -7.69 9.82
N ASN A 314 5.37 -6.86 10.13
CA ASN A 314 5.40 -5.45 9.72
C ASN A 314 5.37 -5.31 8.20
N PHE A 315 6.18 -6.09 7.48
CA PHE A 315 6.18 -6.12 6.03
C PHE A 315 4.82 -6.57 5.46
N LYS A 316 4.27 -7.69 5.95
CA LYS A 316 2.93 -8.18 5.56
C LYS A 316 1.83 -7.13 5.83
N ARG A 317 1.92 -6.40 6.95
CA ARG A 317 0.98 -5.31 7.28
C ARG A 317 1.10 -4.14 6.31
N ALA A 318 2.31 -3.75 5.93
CA ALA A 318 2.55 -2.70 4.93
C ALA A 318 1.98 -3.11 3.56
N MET A 319 2.22 -4.34 3.12
CA MET A 319 1.69 -4.86 1.85
C MET A 319 0.16 -4.93 1.85
N ARG A 320 -0.47 -5.42 2.93
CA ARG A 320 -1.94 -5.41 3.07
C ARG A 320 -2.52 -3.99 3.05
N THR A 321 -1.80 -3.02 3.61
CA THR A 321 -2.21 -1.61 3.54
C THR A 321 -2.12 -1.07 2.11
N ALA A 322 -1.08 -1.41 1.36
CA ALA A 322 -0.94 -1.05 -0.04
C ALA A 322 -2.06 -1.66 -0.92
N GLU A 323 -2.37 -2.95 -0.73
CA GLU A 323 -3.48 -3.62 -1.43
C GLU A 323 -4.84 -2.99 -1.11
N ARG A 324 -5.08 -2.65 0.16
CA ARG A 324 -6.32 -1.98 0.58
C ARG A 324 -6.50 -0.60 -0.06
N LEU A 325 -5.40 0.09 -0.33
CA LEU A 325 -5.43 1.43 -0.92
C LEU A 325 -5.49 1.41 -2.45
N ALA A 326 -5.32 0.25 -3.08
CA ALA A 326 -5.29 0.11 -4.53
C ALA A 326 -6.51 0.77 -5.22
N PRO A 327 -6.33 1.37 -6.42
CA PRO A 327 -5.11 1.38 -7.23
C PRO A 327 -4.07 2.42 -6.77
N ILE A 328 -2.81 2.00 -6.60
CA ILE A 328 -1.70 2.87 -6.14
C ILE A 328 -0.37 2.51 -6.80
N VAL A 329 0.59 3.43 -6.71
CA VAL A 329 2.01 3.15 -6.92
C VAL A 329 2.68 2.96 -5.55
N LEU A 330 3.32 1.81 -5.34
CA LEU A 330 4.17 1.53 -4.20
C LEU A 330 5.63 1.74 -4.59
N TRP A 331 6.26 2.76 -4.04
CA TRP A 331 7.68 3.02 -4.20
C TRP A 331 8.48 2.44 -3.05
N ILE A 332 9.47 1.62 -3.40
CA ILE A 332 10.46 1.06 -2.47
C ILE A 332 11.82 1.66 -2.84
N ASP A 333 12.30 2.59 -2.02
CA ASP A 333 13.57 3.28 -2.27
C ASP A 333 14.75 2.42 -1.79
N GLU A 334 15.85 2.46 -2.55
CA GLU A 334 17.12 1.78 -2.22
C GLU A 334 16.96 0.36 -1.66
N LEU A 335 16.29 -0.50 -2.44
CA LEU A 335 15.94 -1.86 -2.06
C LEU A 335 17.15 -2.67 -1.56
N GLU A 336 18.35 -2.41 -2.09
CA GLU A 336 19.61 -3.02 -1.67
C GLU A 336 19.97 -2.77 -0.20
N LYS A 337 19.55 -1.64 0.40
CA LYS A 337 19.91 -1.30 1.78
C LYS A 337 19.32 -2.27 2.80
N ALA A 338 18.16 -2.83 2.50
CA ALA A 338 17.57 -3.85 3.35
C ALA A 338 18.29 -5.21 3.23
N PHE A 339 19.02 -5.47 2.14
CA PHE A 339 19.85 -6.67 1.99
C PHE A 339 21.21 -6.53 2.65
N ALA A 340 21.85 -5.37 2.51
CA ALA A 340 23.18 -5.10 3.04
C ALA A 340 23.25 -5.18 4.57
N ARG A 341 22.14 -4.91 5.28
CA ARG A 341 22.05 -5.04 6.74
C ARG A 341 21.94 -6.49 7.24
N GLY A 342 21.65 -7.44 6.35
CA GLY A 342 21.25 -8.79 6.72
C GLY A 342 22.29 -9.89 6.49
N SER A 343 23.53 -9.56 6.11
CA SER A 343 24.48 -10.57 5.64
C SER A 343 25.12 -11.43 6.73
N GLU A 344 25.24 -10.97 7.98
CA GLU A 344 25.83 -11.80 9.07
C GLU A 344 25.20 -11.62 10.48
N GLU A 345 24.61 -10.46 10.84
CA GLU A 345 24.16 -10.20 12.23
C GLU A 345 22.70 -10.60 12.54
N ASP A 346 21.82 -10.75 11.54
CA ASP A 346 20.36 -10.83 11.72
C ASP A 346 19.76 -12.26 11.71
N GLY A 347 20.58 -13.32 11.70
CA GLY A 347 20.09 -14.70 11.76
C GLY A 347 19.14 -15.11 10.61
N GLY A 348 19.24 -14.46 9.44
CA GLY A 348 18.43 -14.76 8.26
C GLY A 348 17.02 -14.14 8.24
N VAL A 349 16.70 -13.20 9.13
CA VAL A 349 15.41 -12.47 9.12
C VAL A 349 15.20 -11.71 7.81
N SER A 350 16.20 -10.94 7.36
CA SER A 350 16.18 -10.21 6.09
C SER A 350 15.78 -11.11 4.91
N ARG A 351 16.46 -12.24 4.72
CA ARG A 351 16.17 -13.22 3.65
C ARG A 351 14.72 -13.71 3.69
N ARG A 352 14.14 -13.94 4.86
CA ARG A 352 12.73 -14.35 5.01
C ARG A 352 11.75 -13.25 4.62
N VAL A 353 12.00 -12.00 5.05
CA VAL A 353 11.20 -10.84 4.64
C VAL A 353 11.24 -10.67 3.12
N PHE A 354 12.40 -10.86 2.50
CA PHE A 354 12.53 -10.77 1.04
C PHE A 354 11.90 -11.93 0.28
N GLY A 355 11.98 -13.15 0.82
CA GLY A 355 11.20 -14.27 0.30
C GLY A 355 9.71 -13.94 0.30
N THR A 356 9.21 -13.39 1.41
CA THR A 356 7.82 -12.92 1.54
C THR A 356 7.50 -11.82 0.53
N PHE A 357 8.41 -10.85 0.32
CA PHE A 357 8.23 -9.80 -0.67
C PHE A 357 8.14 -10.35 -2.09
N LEU A 358 9.03 -11.28 -2.46
CA LEU A 358 9.00 -11.90 -3.77
C LEU A 358 7.70 -12.68 -3.99
N SER A 359 7.29 -13.51 -3.03
CA SER A 359 6.01 -14.24 -3.10
C SER A 359 4.83 -13.28 -3.26
N TRP A 360 4.79 -12.21 -2.45
CA TRP A 360 3.78 -11.17 -2.58
C TRP A 360 3.79 -10.49 -3.96
N LEU A 361 4.96 -10.18 -4.54
CA LEU A 361 5.04 -9.61 -5.89
C LEU A 361 4.37 -10.50 -6.95
N GLN A 362 4.34 -11.81 -6.74
CA GLN A 362 3.69 -12.77 -7.63
C GLN A 362 2.20 -12.97 -7.34
N GLU A 363 1.86 -13.11 -6.06
CA GLU A 363 0.56 -13.58 -5.60
C GLU A 363 -0.40 -12.46 -5.21
N ARG A 364 0.07 -11.22 -5.08
CA ARG A 364 -0.75 -10.11 -4.60
C ARG A 364 -2.04 -9.96 -5.38
N THR A 365 -3.08 -9.65 -4.62
CA THR A 365 -4.40 -9.34 -5.13
C THR A 365 -4.61 -7.83 -4.99
N GLY A 366 -4.83 -7.13 -6.11
CA GLY A 366 -5.06 -5.69 -6.13
C GLY A 366 -4.14 -4.93 -7.08
N ASP A 367 -4.62 -3.78 -7.52
CA ASP A 367 -4.00 -2.93 -8.54
C ASP A 367 -2.85 -2.09 -7.95
N VAL A 368 -1.83 -2.78 -7.42
CA VAL A 368 -0.63 -2.18 -6.84
C VAL A 368 0.51 -2.26 -7.85
N PHE A 369 1.00 -1.10 -8.31
CA PHE A 369 2.18 -1.04 -9.18
C PHE A 369 3.42 -0.77 -8.35
N VAL A 370 4.41 -1.67 -8.41
CA VAL A 370 5.62 -1.53 -7.59
C VAL A 370 6.73 -0.86 -8.37
N THR A 371 7.21 0.28 -7.89
CA THR A 371 8.45 0.89 -8.37
C THR A 371 9.54 0.70 -7.34
N ALA A 372 10.54 -0.11 -7.64
CA ALA A 372 11.71 -0.28 -6.79
C ALA A 372 12.91 0.45 -7.38
N THR A 373 13.80 0.99 -6.55
CA THR A 373 15.06 1.57 -6.99
C THR A 373 16.23 0.84 -6.36
N ALA A 374 17.35 0.69 -7.08
CA ALA A 374 18.61 0.27 -6.49
C ALA A 374 19.84 0.87 -7.14
N ASN A 375 20.89 1.08 -6.34
CA ASN A 375 22.20 1.54 -6.79
C ASN A 375 23.22 0.39 -6.88
N GLU A 376 23.08 -0.64 -6.04
CA GLU A 376 24.06 -1.72 -5.91
C GLU A 376 23.47 -3.07 -6.31
N ILE A 377 23.74 -3.49 -7.54
CA ILE A 377 23.18 -4.72 -8.09
C ILE A 377 23.76 -5.98 -7.41
N ALA A 378 25.03 -5.94 -7.01
CA ALA A 378 25.69 -7.04 -6.32
C ALA A 378 25.05 -7.40 -4.97
N ALA A 379 24.35 -6.44 -4.34
CA ALA A 379 23.64 -6.65 -3.09
C ALA A 379 22.21 -7.19 -3.30
N LEU A 380 21.68 -7.16 -4.53
CA LEU A 380 20.37 -7.69 -4.84
C LEU A 380 20.43 -9.19 -5.16
N PRO A 381 19.52 -9.99 -4.61
CA PRO A 381 19.38 -11.38 -5.02
C PRO A 381 19.02 -11.49 -6.51
N PRO A 382 19.60 -12.45 -7.27
CA PRO A 382 19.28 -12.66 -8.68
C PRO A 382 17.78 -12.83 -8.98
N GLU A 383 17.00 -13.28 -7.99
CA GLU A 383 15.56 -13.47 -8.06
C GLU A 383 14.80 -12.19 -8.42
N PHE A 384 15.32 -11.00 -8.07
CA PHE A 384 14.70 -9.71 -8.41
C PHE A 384 14.81 -9.35 -9.90
N ILE A 385 15.81 -9.90 -10.58
CA ILE A 385 16.12 -9.60 -11.98
C ILE A 385 15.42 -10.58 -12.93
N ARG A 386 14.83 -11.66 -12.38
CA ARG A 386 14.11 -12.65 -13.18
C ARG A 386 12.85 -12.05 -13.79
N LYS A 387 12.72 -12.17 -15.11
CA LYS A 387 11.50 -11.78 -15.85
C LYS A 387 10.26 -12.42 -15.22
N GLY A 388 9.22 -11.60 -15.04
CA GLY A 388 7.94 -12.00 -14.44
C GLY A 388 7.74 -11.55 -12.98
N ARG A 389 8.77 -11.01 -12.30
CA ARG A 389 8.63 -10.35 -10.99
C ARG A 389 8.29 -8.86 -11.15
N PHE A 390 9.14 -8.17 -11.90
CA PHE A 390 8.85 -6.88 -12.50
C PHE A 390 8.50 -7.08 -13.97
N ASP A 391 7.70 -6.16 -14.51
CA ASP A 391 7.39 -6.15 -15.93
C ASP A 391 8.61 -5.70 -16.74
N GLU A 392 9.45 -4.85 -16.16
CA GLU A 392 10.66 -4.34 -16.80
C GLU A 392 11.73 -3.90 -15.79
N VAL A 393 13.00 -3.99 -16.19
CA VAL A 393 14.14 -3.47 -15.44
C VAL A 393 14.82 -2.37 -16.26
N PHE A 394 14.75 -1.14 -15.76
CA PHE A 394 15.33 0.03 -16.42
C PHE A 394 16.70 0.37 -15.83
N PHE A 395 17.64 0.72 -16.70
CA PHE A 395 18.92 1.28 -16.31
C PHE A 395 18.93 2.80 -16.52
N VAL A 396 19.13 3.52 -15.41
CA VAL A 396 19.24 4.98 -15.34
C VAL A 396 20.72 5.35 -15.29
N ASP A 397 21.24 5.79 -16.41
CA ASP A 397 22.63 6.21 -16.54
C ASP A 397 22.81 7.72 -16.23
N LEU A 398 24.04 8.20 -16.35
CA LEU A 398 24.35 9.62 -16.32
C LEU A 398 23.57 10.37 -17.41
N PRO A 399 23.03 11.57 -17.10
CA PRO A 399 22.25 12.35 -18.05
C PRO A 399 23.08 12.79 -19.25
N ASP A 400 22.46 12.76 -20.44
CA ASP A 400 23.03 13.35 -21.65
C ASP A 400 23.05 14.89 -21.61
N VAL A 401 23.60 15.53 -22.64
CA VAL A 401 23.70 17.00 -22.70
C VAL A 401 22.33 17.68 -22.58
N ALA A 402 21.30 17.13 -23.23
CA ALA A 402 19.96 17.72 -23.22
C ALA A 402 19.29 17.58 -21.84
N ALA A 403 19.43 16.41 -21.21
CA ALA A 403 18.98 16.14 -19.86
C ALA A 403 19.70 17.01 -18.83
N ARG A 404 21.03 17.18 -18.93
CA ARG A 404 21.80 18.08 -18.04
C ARG A 404 21.34 19.53 -18.13
N ALA A 405 21.08 20.02 -19.35
CA ALA A 405 20.53 21.35 -19.55
C ALA A 405 19.19 21.51 -18.83
N GLU A 406 18.28 20.54 -18.98
CA GLU A 406 16.97 20.63 -18.33
C GLU A 406 17.06 20.50 -16.80
N VAL A 407 17.92 19.63 -16.28
CA VAL A 407 18.22 19.53 -14.84
C VAL A 407 18.68 20.88 -14.28
N LEU A 408 19.60 21.57 -14.96
CA LEU A 408 20.04 22.92 -14.58
C LEU A 408 18.88 23.91 -14.56
N ARG A 409 18.02 23.94 -15.61
CA ARG A 409 16.85 24.83 -15.65
C ARG A 409 15.88 24.57 -14.49
N ILE A 410 15.58 23.31 -14.20
CA ILE A 410 14.71 22.91 -13.08
C ILE A 410 15.28 23.43 -11.76
N HIS A 411 16.56 23.20 -11.51
CA HIS A 411 17.19 23.59 -10.25
C HIS A 411 17.37 25.10 -10.09
N LEU A 412 17.54 25.85 -11.18
CA LEU A 412 17.53 27.31 -11.20
C LEU A 412 16.13 27.86 -10.86
N ARG A 413 15.08 27.38 -11.56
CA ARG A 413 13.68 27.79 -11.32
C ARG A 413 13.24 27.49 -9.88
N LYS A 414 13.55 26.29 -9.37
CA LYS A 414 13.26 25.88 -7.98
C LYS A 414 13.88 26.84 -6.96
N ARG A 415 14.97 27.50 -7.31
CA ARG A 415 15.73 28.46 -6.47
C ARG A 415 15.48 29.92 -6.87
N ARG A 416 14.39 30.17 -7.59
CA ARG A 416 13.94 31.51 -8.00
C ARG A 416 14.97 32.27 -8.84
N GLN A 417 15.81 31.54 -9.58
CA GLN A 417 16.73 32.09 -10.56
C GLN A 417 16.11 31.96 -11.95
N ASP A 418 16.32 32.96 -12.79
CA ASP A 418 15.88 32.92 -14.19
C ASP A 418 16.90 32.14 -15.04
N PRO A 419 16.55 30.98 -15.60
CA PRO A 419 17.46 30.25 -16.48
C PRO A 419 17.83 31.02 -17.74
N ALA A 420 17.03 32.00 -18.18
CA ALA A 420 17.34 32.79 -19.36
C ALA A 420 18.51 33.77 -19.15
N ALA A 421 18.86 34.07 -17.88
CA ALA A 421 20.02 34.88 -17.53
C ALA A 421 21.34 34.07 -17.49
N ILE A 422 21.27 32.75 -17.71
CA ILE A 422 22.38 31.81 -17.58
C ILE A 422 22.54 31.06 -18.90
N ASP A 423 23.77 30.89 -19.39
CA ASP A 423 24.06 30.03 -20.55
C ASP A 423 24.04 28.55 -20.14
N VAL A 424 22.83 28.01 -20.00
CA VAL A 424 22.60 26.64 -19.55
C VAL A 424 23.16 25.62 -20.55
N GLU A 425 23.12 25.93 -21.84
CA GLU A 425 23.60 25.07 -22.92
C GLU A 425 25.13 24.93 -22.89
N LEU A 426 25.85 26.00 -22.54
CA LEU A 426 27.29 25.94 -22.27
C LEU A 426 27.58 25.06 -21.04
N LEU A 427 26.93 25.35 -19.92
CA LEU A 427 27.15 24.61 -18.66
C LEU A 427 26.82 23.11 -18.80
N ALA A 428 25.80 22.76 -19.59
CA ALA A 428 25.45 21.37 -19.88
C ALA A 428 26.54 20.64 -20.67
N ARG A 429 27.22 21.32 -21.61
CA ARG A 429 28.33 20.75 -22.37
C ARG A 429 29.58 20.57 -21.50
N GLU A 430 29.83 21.49 -20.58
CA GLU A 430 31.01 21.45 -19.70
C GLU A 430 30.85 20.53 -18.48
N SER A 431 29.63 20.07 -18.20
CA SER A 431 29.33 19.15 -17.10
C SER A 431 29.24 17.69 -17.53
N GLU A 432 30.06 17.29 -18.51
CA GLU A 432 30.11 15.88 -18.93
C GLU A 432 30.47 14.96 -17.76
N GLY A 433 29.69 13.89 -17.60
CA GLY A 433 29.89 12.92 -16.53
C GLY A 433 29.30 13.31 -15.17
N PHE A 434 28.63 14.46 -15.06
CA PHE A 434 27.91 14.85 -13.84
C PHE A 434 26.56 14.13 -13.74
N SER A 435 26.23 13.70 -12.54
CA SER A 435 24.89 13.27 -12.16
C SER A 435 23.96 14.46 -11.92
N GLY A 436 22.64 14.22 -11.89
CA GLY A 436 21.67 15.27 -11.60
C GLY A 436 21.86 15.89 -10.21
N ALA A 437 22.22 15.07 -9.21
CA ALA A 437 22.53 15.54 -7.87
C ALA A 437 23.76 16.47 -7.84
N GLU A 438 24.80 16.18 -8.62
CA GLU A 438 25.99 17.03 -8.69
C GLU A 438 25.71 18.37 -9.37
N LEU A 439 24.88 18.38 -10.42
CA LEU A 439 24.39 19.62 -11.03
C LEU A 439 23.57 20.44 -10.03
N GLU A 440 22.73 19.80 -9.24
CA GLU A 440 21.99 20.47 -8.15
C GLU A 440 22.96 21.13 -7.16
N GLN A 441 23.99 20.41 -6.72
CA GLN A 441 24.97 20.94 -5.78
C GLN A 441 25.80 22.08 -6.37
N ALA A 442 26.17 22.01 -7.65
CA ALA A 442 26.85 23.11 -8.33
C ALA A 442 26.00 24.40 -8.32
N VAL A 443 24.68 24.29 -8.55
CA VAL A 443 23.76 25.44 -8.46
C VAL A 443 23.68 25.97 -7.02
N VAL A 444 23.64 25.10 -6.02
CA VAL A 444 23.63 25.49 -4.61
C VAL A 444 24.92 26.21 -4.22
N ALA A 445 26.08 25.66 -4.59
CA ALA A 445 27.38 26.24 -4.29
C ALA A 445 27.55 27.62 -4.94
N ALA A 446 27.15 27.77 -6.20
CA ALA A 446 27.25 29.04 -6.90
C ALA A 446 26.35 30.11 -6.27
N LEU A 447 25.18 29.72 -5.74
CA LEU A 447 24.31 30.63 -4.99
C LEU A 447 24.93 31.10 -3.67
N TYR A 448 25.67 30.26 -2.96
CA TYR A 448 26.43 30.70 -1.79
C TYR A 448 27.48 31.74 -2.18
N GLY A 449 28.20 31.53 -3.29
CA GLY A 449 29.16 32.50 -3.82
C GLY A 449 28.52 33.83 -4.22
N ALA A 450 27.41 33.78 -4.97
CA ALA A 450 26.64 34.95 -5.36
C ALA A 450 26.13 35.74 -4.14
N PHE A 451 25.60 35.03 -3.14
CA PHE A 451 25.12 35.63 -1.90
C PHE A 451 26.24 36.29 -1.08
N ALA A 452 27.39 35.62 -0.94
CA ALA A 452 28.54 36.15 -0.23
C ALA A 452 29.11 37.42 -0.88
N THR A 453 29.08 37.48 -2.20
CA THR A 453 29.55 38.64 -2.99
C THR A 453 28.50 39.72 -3.19
N ARG A 454 27.24 39.48 -2.81
CA ARG A 454 26.07 40.36 -3.04
C ARG A 454 25.83 40.67 -4.53
N LEU A 455 26.17 39.73 -5.39
CA LEU A 455 25.97 39.83 -6.83
C LEU A 455 24.87 38.85 -7.28
N PRO A 456 24.19 39.12 -8.40
CA PRO A 456 23.31 38.13 -9.01
C PRO A 456 24.13 36.91 -9.44
N LEU A 457 23.48 35.75 -9.42
CA LEU A 457 24.07 34.52 -9.99
C LEU A 457 24.30 34.74 -11.49
N ASP A 458 25.50 34.40 -11.97
CA ASP A 458 25.83 34.43 -13.38
C ASP A 458 26.40 33.08 -13.88
N THR A 459 26.59 32.98 -15.19
CA THR A 459 27.14 31.79 -15.84
C THR A 459 28.56 31.47 -15.35
N ALA A 460 29.37 32.49 -15.06
CA ALA A 460 30.77 32.30 -14.67
C ALA A 460 30.89 31.66 -13.27
N MET A 461 30.04 32.05 -12.33
CA MET A 461 29.96 31.45 -11.00
C MET A 461 29.58 29.96 -11.07
N LEU A 462 28.56 29.61 -11.86
CA LEU A 462 28.19 28.19 -12.05
C LEU A 462 29.31 27.40 -12.71
N ARG A 463 29.94 27.96 -13.74
CA ARG A 463 31.07 27.34 -14.44
C ARG A 463 32.23 27.06 -13.50
N HIS A 464 32.55 28.01 -12.62
CA HIS A 464 33.60 27.85 -11.61
C HIS A 464 33.29 26.66 -10.69
N GLU A 465 32.06 26.55 -10.17
CA GLU A 465 31.69 25.42 -9.31
C GLU A 465 31.70 24.07 -10.02
N LEU A 466 31.28 24.02 -11.30
CA LEU A 466 31.39 22.81 -12.11
C LEU A 466 32.86 22.38 -12.30
N GLN A 467 33.76 23.32 -12.58
CA GLN A 467 35.18 23.01 -12.77
C GLN A 467 35.89 22.64 -11.46
N ALA A 468 35.45 23.19 -10.33
CA ALA A 468 35.96 22.85 -9.01
C ALA A 468 35.49 21.47 -8.51
N THR A 469 34.39 20.95 -9.08
CA THR A 469 33.79 19.67 -8.68
C THR A 469 34.40 18.52 -9.47
N ARG A 470 34.84 17.46 -8.77
CA ARG A 470 35.19 16.19 -9.43
C ARG A 470 33.95 15.31 -9.55
N PRO A 471 33.49 14.97 -10.78
CA PRO A 471 32.27 14.20 -10.94
C PRO A 471 32.41 12.76 -10.47
N LEU A 472 31.28 12.16 -10.08
CA LEU A 472 31.16 10.80 -9.58
C LEU A 472 31.57 9.76 -10.62
N SER A 473 31.38 10.07 -11.90
CA SER A 473 31.92 9.29 -13.04
C SER A 473 33.45 9.18 -13.06
N GLY A 474 34.14 10.15 -12.47
CA GLY A 474 35.59 10.12 -12.26
C GLY A 474 35.98 9.35 -11.01
N THR A 475 35.33 9.61 -9.87
CA THR A 475 35.70 9.02 -8.57
C THR A 475 35.25 7.56 -8.41
N MET A 476 34.17 7.15 -9.08
CA MET A 476 33.61 5.80 -9.05
C MET A 476 33.65 5.12 -10.43
N ARG A 477 34.63 5.48 -11.27
CA ARG A 477 34.73 5.02 -12.66
C ARG A 477 34.62 3.50 -12.81
N GLU A 478 35.38 2.76 -12.01
CA GLU A 478 35.42 1.28 -12.05
C GLU A 478 34.04 0.70 -11.75
N ARG A 479 33.42 1.15 -10.66
CA ARG A 479 32.10 0.68 -10.22
C ARG A 479 30.99 1.03 -11.22
N ILE A 480 31.04 2.20 -11.86
CA ILE A 480 30.10 2.57 -12.93
C ILE A 480 30.32 1.70 -14.17
N ALA A 481 31.58 1.42 -14.55
CA ALA A 481 31.88 0.58 -15.68
C ALA A 481 31.38 -0.86 -15.48
N GLU A 482 31.59 -1.42 -14.28
CA GLU A 482 31.03 -2.72 -13.88
C GLU A 482 29.50 -2.73 -13.95
N LEU A 483 28.86 -1.68 -13.42
CA LEU A 483 27.40 -1.54 -13.42
C LEU A 483 26.83 -1.48 -14.84
N ARG A 484 27.44 -0.69 -15.73
CA ARG A 484 27.06 -0.57 -17.15
C ARG A 484 27.25 -1.87 -17.91
N SER A 485 28.40 -2.52 -17.71
CA SER A 485 28.72 -3.82 -18.32
C SER A 485 27.69 -4.88 -17.91
N TRP A 486 27.32 -4.90 -16.63
CA TRP A 486 26.27 -5.78 -16.15
C TRP A 486 24.91 -5.47 -16.79
N ALA A 487 24.56 -4.19 -16.91
CA ALA A 487 23.25 -3.73 -17.37
C ALA A 487 22.99 -3.91 -18.87
N ALA A 488 24.04 -3.84 -19.71
CA ALA A 488 23.94 -3.81 -21.17
C ALA A 488 23.06 -4.92 -21.77
N ASP A 489 23.17 -6.15 -21.27
CA ASP A 489 22.41 -7.31 -21.79
C ASP A 489 21.20 -7.70 -20.92
N ARG A 490 20.94 -6.96 -19.83
CA ARG A 490 20.00 -7.35 -18.77
C ARG A 490 18.89 -6.35 -18.50
N THR A 491 19.02 -5.14 -19.02
CA THR A 491 18.12 -4.03 -18.72
C THR A 491 17.77 -3.26 -19.99
N VAL A 492 16.72 -2.45 -19.93
CA VAL A 492 16.41 -1.48 -20.98
C VAL A 492 16.88 -0.08 -20.56
N PRO A 493 17.38 0.75 -21.48
CA PRO A 493 17.70 2.14 -21.18
C PRO A 493 16.46 2.90 -20.68
N ALA A 494 16.62 3.71 -19.64
CA ALA A 494 15.54 4.56 -19.15
C ALA A 494 15.30 5.78 -20.04
N ASP A 495 16.34 6.29 -20.72
CA ASP A 495 16.29 7.38 -21.68
C ASP A 495 15.87 6.93 -23.08
#